data_AF-A0A0D6LB34-F1
#
_entry.id   AF-A0A0D6LB34-F1
#
_cell.length_a   1.000
_cell.length_b   1.000
_cell.length_c   1.000
_cell.angle_alpha   90.00
_cell.angle_beta   90.00
_cell.angle_gamma   90.00
#
_symmetry.space_group_name_H-M   'P 1'
#
loop_
_entity.id
_entity.type
_entity.pdbx_description
1 polymer ?
#
loop_
_entity_poly.entity_id
_entity_poly.type
_entity_poly.pdbx_seq_one_letter_code
_entity_poly.pdbx_strand_id
1 'polypeptide(L)'
;LTHTPQRSPERTHTTPHTHVADLQVETVRQLEDLHLTPVEHQTANTIKPTVDANVIPNRPHLSIQLEKLALPTFDGDITKFQQFWCSFELAVHNDDSIDLSMKYLYLQSLLTGDAKVVLQDLEPSQDNYYHLVRALKKRYDCPRKNRALLHQALQEVHIASDVASDMRSTWFRISGILHSLKRYEDLNKVLSIIDLVRSKFPLVIQEKLNDAEFQRGTDFDLQQVMVHLDNIISSREKFELSLPRFATSISSREHSVERQRPRSRSSPRPRPRSRSPSVTYDPAKCCFCDSSSHSSRRCDQTMR
;
A
#
# COMPACT_ATOMS: atom_id res chain seq x y z
N LEU A 1 -13.77 51.57 63.28
CA LEU A 1 -13.42 51.01 64.60
C LEU A 1 -13.45 49.49 64.50
N THR A 2 -12.43 48.83 65.04
CA THR A 2 -12.26 47.37 65.05
C THR A 2 -12.90 46.75 66.29
N HIS A 3 -13.44 45.51 66.20
CA HIS A 3 -13.17 44.46 67.20
C HIS A 3 -13.67 43.06 66.77
N THR A 4 -12.73 42.12 66.67
CA THR A 4 -12.88 40.67 66.93
C THR A 4 -12.87 40.42 68.47
N PRO A 5 -13.15 39.20 69.03
CA PRO A 5 -12.97 37.86 68.45
C PRO A 5 -13.96 36.73 68.88
N GLN A 6 -13.78 35.50 68.36
CA GLN A 6 -13.48 34.29 69.19
C GLN A 6 -12.94 33.10 68.35
N ARG A 7 -12.75 31.93 68.97
CA ARG A 7 -11.76 30.89 68.63
C ARG A 7 -12.37 29.48 68.46
N SER A 8 -11.78 28.66 67.56
CA SER A 8 -11.26 27.27 67.69
C SER A 8 -11.97 26.23 68.59
N PRO A 9 -11.90 24.89 68.32
CA PRO A 9 -10.70 24.18 67.85
C PRO A 9 -10.90 23.04 66.80
N GLU A 10 -9.83 22.26 66.55
CA GLU A 10 -9.73 21.26 65.47
C GLU A 10 -10.45 19.92 65.72
N ARG A 11 -10.66 19.18 64.62
CA ARG A 11 -10.35 17.74 64.57
C ARG A 11 -9.66 17.37 63.25
N THR A 12 -8.47 16.80 63.36
CA THR A 12 -7.71 16.20 62.26
C THR A 12 -8.18 14.77 62.00
N HIS A 13 -8.30 14.38 60.73
CA HIS A 13 -8.20 12.98 60.32
C HIS A 13 -7.43 12.86 59.00
N THR A 14 -6.64 11.80 58.89
CA THR A 14 -5.58 11.58 57.91
C THR A 14 -6.04 10.78 56.69
N THR A 15 -5.51 11.15 55.51
CA THR A 15 -4.98 10.34 54.37
C THR A 15 -5.37 8.84 54.22
N PRO A 16 -5.44 8.27 52.98
CA PRO A 16 -4.61 8.68 51.83
C PRO A 16 -5.27 8.71 50.43
N HIS A 17 -4.62 9.42 49.49
CA HIS A 17 -4.65 9.12 48.05
C HIS A 17 -3.70 7.95 47.75
N THR A 18 -4.00 7.11 46.73
CA THR A 18 -3.08 6.44 45.77
C THR A 18 -3.91 5.52 44.84
N HIS A 19 -3.28 4.95 43.78
CA HIS A 19 -3.64 3.66 43.17
C HIS A 19 -4.50 3.60 41.89
N VAL A 20 -4.33 4.54 40.95
CA VAL A 20 -4.70 4.34 39.53
C VAL A 20 -3.60 4.85 38.56
N ALA A 21 -2.32 4.60 38.90
CA ALA A 21 -1.17 5.04 38.09
C ALA A 21 -0.18 3.92 37.73
N ASP A 22 -0.22 2.78 38.43
CA ASP A 22 0.84 1.77 38.42
C ASP A 22 0.59 0.59 37.46
N LEU A 23 0.18 0.88 36.22
CA LEU A 23 -0.02 -0.11 35.15
C LEU A 23 0.68 0.24 33.81
N GLN A 24 1.59 1.22 33.82
CA GLN A 24 2.30 1.66 32.60
C GLN A 24 3.85 1.74 32.73
N VAL A 25 4.42 1.22 33.82
CA VAL A 25 5.89 1.20 34.05
C VAL A 25 6.51 -0.18 33.77
N GLU A 26 5.75 -1.26 33.95
CA GLU A 26 6.29 -2.63 33.98
C GLU A 26 6.71 -3.21 32.62
N THR A 27 6.42 -2.53 31.50
CA THR A 27 6.80 -2.98 30.15
C THR A 27 8.14 -2.44 29.65
N VAL A 28 8.84 -1.61 30.43
CA VAL A 28 10.09 -0.95 30.01
C VAL A 28 11.35 -1.65 30.56
N ARG A 29 11.22 -2.61 31.50
CA ARG A 29 12.36 -3.24 32.21
C ARG A 29 12.78 -4.63 31.70
N GLN A 30 12.54 -4.98 30.43
CA GLN A 30 12.82 -6.32 29.88
C GLN A 30 13.65 -6.36 28.58
N LEU A 31 14.43 -5.32 28.27
CA LEU A 31 15.27 -5.26 27.04
C LEU A 31 16.70 -4.71 27.25
N GLU A 32 17.33 -4.95 28.40
CA GLU A 32 18.73 -4.54 28.66
C GLU A 32 19.71 -5.71 28.94
N ASP A 33 19.20 -6.94 29.08
CA ASP A 33 19.92 -8.06 29.71
C ASP A 33 20.79 -8.92 28.75
N LEU A 34 21.54 -8.25 27.85
CA LEU A 34 22.56 -8.86 26.99
C LEU A 34 23.87 -8.03 26.92
N HIS A 35 24.33 -7.55 28.07
CA HIS A 35 25.70 -7.04 28.23
C HIS A 35 26.61 -8.11 28.84
N LEU A 36 27.45 -8.74 28.01
CA LEU A 36 28.56 -9.59 28.47
C LEU A 36 29.80 -8.74 28.75
N THR A 37 30.26 -8.73 30.00
CA THR A 37 31.48 -8.06 30.45
C THR A 37 32.74 -8.91 30.15
N PRO A 38 33.92 -8.28 30.02
CA PRO A 38 35.14 -8.97 29.57
C PRO A 38 35.79 -9.83 30.65
N VAL A 39 36.64 -10.77 30.22
CA VAL A 39 37.49 -11.61 31.08
C VAL A 39 38.95 -11.43 30.69
N GLU A 40 39.78 -10.95 31.62
CA GLU A 40 41.24 -10.94 31.51
C GLU A 40 41.84 -12.13 32.28
N HIS A 41 42.75 -12.90 31.68
CA HIS A 41 43.69 -13.75 32.43
C HIS A 41 45.02 -13.90 31.69
N GLN A 42 46.12 -13.89 32.45
CA GLN A 42 47.51 -14.10 32.01
C GLN A 42 47.91 -15.57 32.32
N THR A 43 48.95 -16.22 31.78
CA THR A 43 50.38 -15.85 31.70
C THR A 43 51.16 -16.85 30.80
N ALA A 44 52.32 -16.44 30.23
CA ALA A 44 53.50 -17.25 29.79
C ALA A 44 53.29 -18.41 28.75
N ASN A 45 54.20 -18.79 27.82
CA ASN A 45 55.60 -18.45 27.45
C ASN A 45 55.91 -19.15 26.07
N THR A 46 56.99 -18.97 25.27
CA THR A 46 58.17 -18.07 25.26
C THR A 46 58.90 -18.06 23.87
N ILE A 47 59.77 -17.05 23.64
CA ILE A 47 60.86 -16.92 22.62
C ILE A 47 60.50 -16.89 21.10
N LYS A 48 61.34 -16.16 20.33
CA LYS A 48 61.19 -15.58 18.97
C LYS A 48 62.12 -16.29 17.93
N PRO A 49 62.31 -15.85 16.64
CA PRO A 49 61.69 -14.77 15.82
C PRO A 49 61.11 -15.27 14.46
N THR A 50 60.56 -14.48 13.52
CA THR A 50 61.28 -13.56 12.57
C THR A 50 60.31 -12.82 11.59
N VAL A 51 60.55 -11.52 11.38
CA VAL A 51 60.07 -10.52 10.35
C VAL A 51 58.61 -10.42 9.85
N ASP A 52 58.08 -9.19 9.99
CA ASP A 52 57.43 -8.30 8.99
C ASP A 52 56.28 -8.78 8.06
N ALA A 53 55.07 -8.28 8.35
CA ALA A 53 54.15 -7.68 7.35
C ALA A 53 53.07 -6.79 8.03
N ASN A 54 52.57 -5.76 7.35
CA ASN A 54 51.53 -4.86 7.89
C ASN A 54 50.17 -5.56 8.00
N VAL A 55 49.60 -5.62 9.20
CA VAL A 55 48.19 -6.00 9.42
C VAL A 55 47.31 -4.75 9.41
N ILE A 56 46.69 -4.47 8.27
CA ILE A 56 45.57 -3.52 8.20
C ILE A 56 44.36 -4.18 8.89
N PRO A 57 43.67 -3.50 9.84
CA PRO A 57 42.47 -4.05 10.46
C PRO A 57 41.33 -4.07 9.43
N ASN A 58 41.19 -5.18 8.73
CA ASN A 58 40.18 -5.37 7.70
C ASN A 58 38.79 -5.39 8.35
N ARG A 59 38.10 -4.24 8.35
CA ARG A 59 36.69 -4.15 8.75
C ARG A 59 35.93 -5.20 7.93
N PRO A 60 35.16 -6.11 8.56
CA PRO A 60 34.35 -7.07 7.81
C PRO A 60 33.23 -6.31 7.12
N HIS A 61 33.49 -5.84 5.91
CA HIS A 61 32.46 -5.45 4.96
C HIS A 61 31.62 -6.69 4.74
N LEU A 62 30.40 -6.71 5.28
CA LEU A 62 29.42 -7.77 5.05
C LEU A 62 29.05 -7.75 3.57
N SER A 63 29.86 -8.44 2.75
CA SER A 63 29.67 -8.61 1.33
C SER A 63 28.53 -9.60 1.08
N ILE A 64 27.32 -9.15 1.46
CA ILE A 64 26.12 -9.49 0.72
C ILE A 64 26.43 -9.08 -0.73
N GLN A 65 26.80 -10.04 -1.57
CA GLN A 65 26.92 -9.80 -2.99
C GLN A 65 25.50 -9.67 -3.55
N LEU A 66 24.92 -8.48 -3.39
CA LEU A 66 23.91 -8.01 -4.32
C LEU A 66 24.59 -7.98 -5.68
N GLU A 67 24.26 -8.95 -6.53
CA GLU A 67 24.79 -9.04 -7.90
C GLU A 67 24.60 -7.70 -8.60
N LYS A 68 25.67 -7.20 -9.25
CA LYS A 68 25.84 -5.82 -9.72
C LYS A 68 24.51 -5.16 -10.11
N LEU A 69 23.93 -4.37 -9.19
CA LEU A 69 22.64 -3.73 -9.37
C LEU A 69 22.73 -2.74 -10.54
N ALA A 70 22.28 -3.16 -11.71
CA ALA A 70 22.28 -2.34 -12.91
C ALA A 70 21.34 -1.15 -12.69
N LEU A 71 21.90 0.06 -12.62
CA LEU A 71 21.09 1.26 -12.54
C LEU A 71 20.24 1.41 -13.80
N PRO A 72 18.98 1.90 -13.68
CA PRO A 72 18.15 2.16 -14.84
C PRO A 72 18.81 3.22 -15.74
N THR A 73 18.69 3.04 -17.04
CA THR A 73 19.04 4.08 -18.01
C THR A 73 17.96 5.19 -18.01
N PHE A 74 18.35 6.39 -18.43
CA PHE A 74 17.47 7.55 -18.49
C PHE A 74 17.34 8.06 -19.92
N ASP A 75 16.14 8.00 -20.47
CA ASP A 75 15.77 8.35 -21.86
C ASP A 75 15.52 9.85 -22.08
N GLY A 76 15.22 10.59 -21.01
CA GLY A 76 14.78 11.99 -21.04
C GLY A 76 13.35 12.21 -20.54
N ASP A 77 12.63 11.15 -20.15
CA ASP A 77 11.27 11.27 -19.62
C ASP A 77 11.26 11.91 -18.22
N ILE A 78 10.80 13.16 -18.15
CA ILE A 78 10.68 13.95 -16.92
C ILE A 78 9.93 13.17 -15.80
N THR A 79 8.97 12.30 -16.14
CA THR A 79 8.23 11.51 -15.14
C THR A 79 9.10 10.43 -14.49
N LYS A 80 10.02 9.82 -15.26
CA LYS A 80 10.99 8.83 -14.77
C LYS A 80 12.18 9.46 -14.05
N PHE A 81 12.51 10.72 -14.36
CA PHE A 81 13.73 11.38 -13.88
C PHE A 81 13.91 11.29 -12.36
N GLN A 82 12.84 11.47 -11.59
CA GLN A 82 12.95 11.44 -10.13
C GLN A 82 13.36 10.07 -9.59
N GLN A 83 12.86 8.98 -10.18
CA GLN A 83 13.23 7.61 -9.81
C GLN A 83 14.68 7.33 -10.21
N PHE A 84 15.04 7.61 -11.48
CA PHE A 84 16.40 7.48 -11.98
C PHE A 84 17.41 8.22 -11.10
N TRP A 85 17.15 9.50 -10.82
CA TRP A 85 18.06 10.32 -10.07
C TRP A 85 18.22 9.83 -8.63
N CYS A 86 17.14 9.43 -7.93
CA CYS A 86 17.30 8.88 -6.58
C CYS A 86 18.08 7.56 -6.54
N SER A 87 17.95 6.70 -7.56
CA SER A 87 18.77 5.47 -7.66
C SER A 87 20.25 5.78 -7.93
N PHE A 88 20.56 6.72 -8.83
CA PHE A 88 21.93 7.17 -9.10
C PHE A 88 22.53 7.94 -7.91
N GLU A 89 21.72 8.74 -7.20
CA GLU A 89 22.17 9.54 -6.07
C GLU A 89 22.59 8.65 -4.89
N LEU A 90 21.78 7.63 -4.57
CA LEU A 90 22.06 6.66 -3.52
C LEU A 90 23.24 5.73 -3.84
N ALA A 91 23.41 5.31 -5.10
CA ALA A 91 24.40 4.31 -5.49
C ALA A 91 25.72 4.86 -6.06
N VAL A 92 25.78 6.15 -6.41
CA VAL A 92 26.95 6.75 -7.10
C VAL A 92 27.24 8.18 -6.65
N HIS A 93 26.25 9.08 -6.62
CA HIS A 93 26.52 10.49 -6.31
C HIS A 93 27.11 10.66 -4.90
N ASN A 94 26.49 9.99 -3.92
CA ASN A 94 26.82 10.09 -2.50
C ASN A 94 27.96 9.15 -2.05
N ASP A 95 28.54 8.35 -2.95
CA ASP A 95 29.67 7.48 -2.64
C ASP A 95 31.00 8.21 -2.92
N ASP A 96 31.62 8.75 -1.88
CA ASP A 96 32.90 9.49 -1.97
C ASP A 96 34.12 8.61 -2.29
N SER A 97 33.96 7.27 -2.37
CA SER A 97 35.04 6.37 -2.83
C SER A 97 35.19 6.33 -4.36
N ILE A 98 34.19 6.81 -5.11
CA ILE A 98 34.19 6.82 -6.57
C ILE A 98 34.74 8.16 -7.08
N ASP A 99 35.76 8.13 -7.94
CA ASP A 99 36.31 9.33 -8.57
C ASP A 99 35.27 10.09 -9.42
N LEU A 100 35.33 11.43 -9.45
CA LEU A 100 34.39 12.27 -10.19
C LEU A 100 34.37 11.99 -11.70
N SER A 101 35.52 11.63 -12.30
CA SER A 101 35.57 11.23 -13.71
C SER A 101 34.87 9.89 -13.95
N MET A 102 34.97 8.96 -13.00
CA MET A 102 34.22 7.69 -13.04
C MET A 102 32.72 7.92 -12.81
N LYS A 103 32.33 8.82 -11.89
CA LYS A 103 30.93 9.26 -11.73
C LYS A 103 30.40 9.92 -13.01
N TYR A 104 31.23 10.70 -13.73
CA TYR A 104 30.89 11.29 -15.04
C TYR A 104 30.64 10.21 -16.10
N LEU A 105 31.63 9.34 -16.33
CA LEU A 105 31.55 8.31 -17.38
C LEU A 105 30.40 7.32 -17.12
N TYR A 106 30.16 6.95 -15.86
CA TYR A 106 29.04 6.07 -15.53
C TYR A 106 27.69 6.78 -15.72
N LEU A 107 27.55 8.04 -15.28
CA LEU A 107 26.34 8.83 -15.56
C LEU A 107 26.09 8.96 -17.07
N GLN A 108 27.12 9.33 -17.84
CA GLN A 108 27.08 9.40 -19.31
C GLN A 108 26.62 8.08 -19.96
N SER A 109 27.07 6.94 -19.44
CA SER A 109 26.66 5.61 -19.94
C SER A 109 25.18 5.29 -19.69
N LEU A 110 24.58 5.86 -18.65
CA LEU A 110 23.18 5.68 -18.30
C LEU A 110 22.25 6.64 -19.07
N LEU A 111 22.75 7.77 -19.57
CA LEU A 111 21.97 8.69 -20.39
C LEU A 111 21.75 8.13 -21.80
N THR A 112 20.48 8.00 -22.21
CA THR A 112 20.03 7.56 -23.53
C THR A 112 19.03 8.56 -24.11
N GLY A 113 18.60 8.35 -25.37
CA GLY A 113 17.60 9.21 -26.02
C GLY A 113 17.91 10.72 -25.94
N ASP A 114 16.88 11.50 -25.61
CA ASP A 114 16.95 12.97 -25.46
C ASP A 114 17.80 13.40 -24.27
N ALA A 115 18.00 12.55 -23.26
CA ALA A 115 18.85 12.88 -22.12
C ALA A 115 20.31 13.14 -22.54
N LYS A 116 20.79 12.50 -23.63
CA LYS A 116 22.14 12.76 -24.16
C LYS A 116 22.38 14.20 -24.61
N VAL A 117 21.33 15.02 -24.81
CA VAL A 117 21.49 16.43 -25.18
C VAL A 117 22.23 17.24 -24.09
N VAL A 118 22.21 16.84 -22.82
CA VAL A 118 23.00 17.55 -21.77
C VAL A 118 24.51 17.31 -21.84
N LEU A 119 24.99 16.47 -22.76
CA LEU A 119 26.41 16.16 -22.99
C LEU A 119 27.04 16.96 -24.14
N GLN A 120 26.25 17.74 -24.90
CA GLN A 120 26.70 18.28 -26.20
C GLN A 120 27.93 19.19 -26.13
N ASP A 121 28.14 19.87 -25.01
CA ASP A 121 29.26 20.81 -24.77
C ASP A 121 30.16 20.37 -23.59
N LEU A 122 30.12 19.09 -23.18
CA LEU A 122 30.85 18.60 -21.99
C LEU A 122 31.78 17.41 -22.30
N GLU A 123 33.08 17.65 -22.21
CA GLU A 123 34.10 16.59 -22.24
C GLU A 123 34.22 15.87 -20.87
N PRO A 124 34.60 14.58 -20.82
CA PRO A 124 34.78 13.87 -19.55
C PRO A 124 35.95 14.43 -18.72
N SER A 125 35.62 15.14 -17.64
CA SER A 125 36.56 15.67 -16.63
C SER A 125 35.91 15.66 -15.25
N GLN A 126 36.73 15.64 -14.18
CA GLN A 126 36.28 15.85 -12.80
C GLN A 126 35.50 17.15 -12.65
N ASP A 127 35.98 18.26 -13.24
CA ASP A 127 35.32 19.57 -13.20
C ASP A 127 33.91 19.50 -13.82
N ASN A 128 33.80 18.81 -14.95
CA ASN A 128 32.57 18.73 -15.73
C ASN A 128 31.51 17.82 -15.09
N TYR A 129 31.83 17.05 -14.05
CA TYR A 129 30.84 16.25 -13.32
C TYR A 129 29.71 17.09 -12.71
N TYR A 130 30.06 18.14 -11.97
CA TYR A 130 29.06 19.01 -11.36
C TYR A 130 28.34 19.89 -12.39
N HIS A 131 28.97 20.17 -13.54
CA HIS A 131 28.31 20.82 -14.68
C HIS A 131 27.26 19.90 -15.32
N LEU A 132 27.59 18.63 -15.56
CA LEU A 132 26.65 17.61 -16.08
C LEU A 132 25.48 17.40 -15.12
N VAL A 133 25.73 17.18 -13.83
CA VAL A 133 24.67 17.03 -12.81
C VAL A 133 23.78 18.27 -12.75
N ARG A 134 24.35 19.48 -12.82
CA ARG A 134 23.59 20.74 -12.85
C ARG A 134 22.75 20.89 -14.11
N ALA A 135 23.28 20.55 -15.29
CA ALA A 135 22.56 20.61 -16.56
C ALA A 135 21.41 19.60 -16.59
N LEU A 136 21.64 18.38 -16.12
CA LEU A 136 20.65 17.31 -16.01
C LEU A 136 19.52 17.67 -15.04
N LYS A 137 19.84 18.07 -13.80
CA LYS A 137 18.84 18.55 -12.83
C LYS A 137 18.07 19.77 -13.39
N LYS A 138 18.75 20.78 -13.93
CA LYS A 138 18.09 21.99 -14.51
C LYS A 138 17.09 21.67 -15.63
N ARG A 139 17.30 20.59 -16.40
CA ARG A 139 16.45 20.21 -17.55
C ARG A 139 15.32 19.25 -17.17
N TYR A 140 15.56 18.32 -16.24
CA TYR A 140 14.64 17.22 -15.94
C TYR A 140 14.06 17.22 -14.51
N ASP A 141 14.70 17.92 -13.55
CA ASP A 141 14.11 18.16 -12.23
C ASP A 141 13.05 19.27 -12.34
N CYS A 142 11.82 18.87 -12.65
CA CYS A 142 10.68 19.74 -12.84
C CYS A 142 9.68 19.63 -11.67
N PRO A 143 10.02 20.06 -10.43
CA PRO A 143 9.19 19.82 -9.25
C PRO A 143 7.78 20.40 -9.39
N ARG A 144 7.62 21.54 -10.09
CA ARG A 144 6.29 22.10 -10.40
C ARG A 144 5.44 21.20 -11.31
N LYS A 145 6.04 20.54 -12.30
CA LYS A 145 5.33 19.59 -13.19
C LYS A 145 5.00 18.31 -12.42
N ASN A 146 5.98 17.76 -11.70
CA ASN A 146 5.82 16.51 -10.96
C ASN A 146 4.73 16.64 -9.88
N ARG A 147 4.69 17.77 -9.16
CA ARG A 147 3.62 18.06 -8.20
C ARG A 147 2.25 18.20 -8.87
N ALA A 148 2.17 18.88 -10.01
CA ALA A 148 0.91 19.00 -10.77
C ALA A 148 0.40 17.63 -11.29
N LEU A 149 1.30 16.80 -11.82
CA LEU A 149 0.97 15.43 -12.26
C LEU A 149 0.53 14.53 -11.09
N LEU A 150 1.10 14.70 -9.89
CA LEU A 150 0.69 13.96 -8.70
C LEU A 150 -0.68 14.43 -8.18
N HIS A 151 -0.98 15.73 -8.22
CA HIS A 151 -2.32 16.26 -7.92
C HIS A 151 -3.36 15.76 -8.92
N GLN A 152 -3.04 15.77 -10.22
CA GLN A 152 -3.88 15.20 -11.26
C GLN A 152 -4.09 13.69 -11.03
N ALA A 153 -3.04 12.93 -10.75
CA ALA A 153 -3.13 11.51 -10.46
C ALA A 153 -3.98 11.20 -9.21
N LEU A 154 -4.01 12.09 -8.21
CA LEU A 154 -4.89 11.97 -7.04
C LEU A 154 -6.35 12.28 -7.40
N GLN A 155 -6.59 13.27 -8.26
CA GLN A 155 -7.92 13.59 -8.78
C GLN A 155 -8.47 12.45 -9.67
N GLU A 156 -7.62 11.80 -10.47
CA GLU A 156 -7.95 10.69 -11.36
C GLU A 156 -8.16 9.34 -10.65
N VAL A 157 -7.80 9.20 -9.36
CA VAL A 157 -8.15 7.99 -8.57
C VAL A 157 -9.66 7.79 -8.61
N HIS A 158 -10.11 6.62 -9.07
CA HIS A 158 -11.52 6.25 -9.04
C HIS A 158 -12.05 6.15 -7.59
N ILE A 159 -13.32 6.45 -7.38
CA ILE A 159 -13.97 6.21 -6.09
C ILE A 159 -14.07 4.70 -5.88
N ALA A 160 -13.56 4.20 -4.76
CA ALA A 160 -13.64 2.78 -4.44
C ALA A 160 -15.09 2.30 -4.28
N SER A 161 -15.33 1.04 -4.65
CA SER A 161 -16.56 0.32 -4.36
C SER A 161 -16.65 -0.12 -2.88
N ASP A 162 -17.80 -0.66 -2.45
CA ASP A 162 -18.01 -1.20 -1.10
C ASP A 162 -17.34 -2.60 -0.89
N VAL A 163 -16.39 -2.98 -1.74
CA VAL A 163 -15.61 -4.21 -1.65
C VAL A 163 -14.27 -3.92 -0.97
N ALA A 164 -13.93 -4.64 0.10
CA ALA A 164 -12.75 -4.31 0.91
C ALA A 164 -11.43 -4.28 0.14
N SER A 165 -11.23 -5.21 -0.81
CA SER A 165 -10.01 -5.29 -1.62
C SER A 165 -9.82 -4.09 -2.57
N ASP A 166 -10.93 -3.49 -3.03
CA ASP A 166 -10.90 -2.32 -3.89
C ASP A 166 -10.64 -1.04 -3.07
N MET A 167 -11.27 -0.92 -1.89
CA MET A 167 -10.92 0.13 -0.92
C MET A 167 -9.44 0.04 -0.49
N ARG A 168 -8.92 -1.16 -0.26
CA ARG A 168 -7.50 -1.42 0.06
C ARG A 168 -6.57 -1.00 -1.08
N SER A 169 -6.92 -1.34 -2.33
CA SER A 169 -6.19 -0.93 -3.54
C SER A 169 -6.13 0.60 -3.67
N THR A 170 -7.28 1.25 -3.54
CA THR A 170 -7.43 2.71 -3.58
C THR A 170 -6.65 3.40 -2.46
N TRP A 171 -6.69 2.86 -1.23
CA TRP A 171 -5.88 3.36 -0.11
C TRP A 171 -4.38 3.27 -0.39
N PHE A 172 -3.88 2.14 -0.91
CA PHE A 172 -2.45 2.02 -1.28
C PHE A 172 -2.07 2.99 -2.40
N ARG A 173 -2.94 3.16 -3.41
CA ARG A 173 -2.72 4.10 -4.52
C ARG A 173 -2.63 5.55 -4.02
N ILE A 174 -3.55 5.96 -3.14
CA ILE A 174 -3.54 7.28 -2.49
C ILE A 174 -2.29 7.43 -1.62
N SER A 175 -1.98 6.48 -0.74
CA SER A 175 -0.77 6.48 0.11
C SER A 175 0.52 6.72 -0.69
N GLY A 176 0.70 6.06 -1.84
CA GLY A 176 1.85 6.26 -2.72
C GLY A 176 1.91 7.65 -3.36
N ILE A 177 0.77 8.21 -3.78
CA ILE A 177 0.69 9.56 -4.34
C ILE A 177 0.95 10.62 -3.27
N LEU A 178 0.35 10.49 -2.08
CA LEU A 178 0.57 11.39 -0.94
C LEU A 178 2.04 11.34 -0.47
N HIS A 179 2.64 10.15 -0.36
CA HIS A 179 4.07 10.01 -0.03
C HIS A 179 4.95 10.75 -1.05
N SER A 180 4.59 10.70 -2.34
CA SER A 180 5.29 11.41 -3.41
C SER A 180 5.07 12.93 -3.35
N LEU A 181 3.88 13.39 -2.98
CA LEU A 181 3.56 14.82 -2.81
C LEU A 181 4.28 15.46 -1.61
N LYS A 182 4.52 14.72 -0.51
CA LYS A 182 5.28 15.20 0.68
C LYS A 182 6.69 15.73 0.34
N ARG A 183 7.24 15.39 -0.83
CA ARG A 183 8.52 15.94 -1.34
C ARG A 183 8.42 17.40 -1.81
N TYR A 184 7.24 17.85 -2.23
CA TYR A 184 7.05 19.11 -2.96
C TYR A 184 6.18 20.14 -2.23
N GLU A 185 5.46 19.75 -1.18
CA GLU A 185 4.56 20.59 -0.39
C GLU A 185 4.23 19.95 0.97
N ASP A 186 3.83 20.77 1.95
CA ASP A 186 3.31 20.32 3.24
C ASP A 186 1.79 20.10 3.13
N LEU A 187 1.41 18.83 3.02
CA LEU A 187 0.01 18.41 2.80
C LEU A 187 -0.94 18.84 3.92
N ASN A 188 -0.43 19.00 5.15
CA ASN A 188 -1.26 19.39 6.30
C ASN A 188 -1.73 20.86 6.20
N LYS A 189 -1.17 21.65 5.28
CA LYS A 189 -1.61 23.03 4.98
C LYS A 189 -2.64 23.12 3.85
N VAL A 190 -2.99 21.99 3.21
CA VAL A 190 -3.82 21.97 1.99
C VAL A 190 -5.10 21.17 2.24
N LEU A 191 -6.09 21.82 2.88
CA LEU A 191 -7.36 21.20 3.29
C LEU A 191 -8.06 20.42 2.16
N SER A 192 -8.02 20.92 0.93
CA SER A 192 -8.62 20.27 -0.23
C SER A 192 -8.01 18.90 -0.58
N ILE A 193 -6.83 18.54 -0.07
CA ILE A 193 -6.29 17.18 -0.18
C ILE A 193 -7.04 16.23 0.75
N ILE A 194 -7.40 16.67 1.96
CA ILE A 194 -8.17 15.87 2.92
C ILE A 194 -9.56 15.57 2.35
N ASP A 195 -10.27 16.59 1.88
CA ASP A 195 -11.59 16.43 1.26
C ASP A 195 -11.53 15.53 0.02
N LEU A 196 -10.52 15.73 -0.84
CA LEU A 196 -10.33 14.90 -2.03
C LEU A 196 -10.07 13.44 -1.66
N VAL A 197 -9.24 13.16 -0.65
CA VAL A 197 -8.97 11.79 -0.17
C VAL A 197 -10.24 11.15 0.40
N ARG A 198 -11.02 11.86 1.23
CA ARG A 198 -12.30 11.36 1.76
C ARG A 198 -13.27 11.01 0.64
N SER A 199 -13.35 11.85 -0.40
CA SER A 199 -14.22 11.65 -1.56
C SER A 199 -13.93 10.38 -2.39
N LYS A 200 -12.76 9.75 -2.21
CA LYS A 200 -12.39 8.51 -2.93
C LYS A 200 -12.92 7.21 -2.30
N PHE A 201 -13.62 7.29 -1.17
CA PHE A 201 -14.20 6.12 -0.50
C PHE A 201 -15.74 6.17 -0.47
N PRO A 202 -16.44 5.02 -0.37
CA PRO A 202 -17.90 5.00 -0.25
C PRO A 202 -18.43 5.87 0.89
N LEU A 203 -19.66 6.37 0.76
CA LEU A 203 -20.30 7.22 1.77
C LEU A 203 -20.31 6.57 3.17
N VAL A 204 -20.51 5.24 3.25
CA VAL A 204 -20.47 4.46 4.50
C VAL A 204 -19.09 4.47 5.20
N ILE A 205 -18.02 4.74 4.45
CA ILE A 205 -16.66 4.91 4.99
C ILE A 205 -16.44 6.37 5.43
N GLN A 206 -16.95 7.33 4.65
CA GLN A 206 -16.91 8.76 5.00
C GLN A 206 -17.71 9.04 6.28
N GLU A 207 -18.90 8.45 6.42
CA GLU A 207 -19.74 8.49 7.62
C GLU A 207 -18.98 7.99 8.85
N LYS A 208 -18.33 6.82 8.76
CA LYS A 208 -17.49 6.26 9.84
C LYS A 208 -16.26 7.09 10.20
N LEU A 209 -15.72 7.89 9.26
CA LEU A 209 -14.67 8.87 9.57
C LEU A 209 -15.26 10.05 10.35
N ASN A 210 -16.39 10.61 9.89
CA ASN A 210 -17.08 11.71 10.55
C ASN A 210 -17.50 11.32 11.98
N ASP A 211 -18.02 10.09 12.18
CA ASP A 211 -18.36 9.54 13.50
C ASP A 211 -17.14 9.49 14.44
N ALA A 212 -15.97 9.10 13.90
CA ALA A 212 -14.74 8.99 14.68
C ALA A 212 -14.13 10.36 15.05
N GLU A 213 -14.29 11.37 14.18
CA GLU A 213 -13.95 12.77 14.49
C GLU A 213 -14.87 13.33 15.57
N PHE A 214 -16.18 13.14 15.41
CA PHE A 214 -17.18 13.55 16.39
C PHE A 214 -16.94 12.92 17.77
N GLN A 215 -16.62 11.63 17.82
CA GLN A 215 -16.25 10.92 19.06
C GLN A 215 -14.93 11.40 19.69
N ARG A 216 -14.00 11.96 18.91
CA ARG A 216 -12.75 12.56 19.40
C ARG A 216 -12.88 14.05 19.74
N GLY A 217 -13.91 14.73 19.24
CA GLY A 217 -14.13 16.17 19.41
C GLY A 217 -13.16 17.04 18.60
N THR A 218 -12.54 16.50 17.55
CA THR A 218 -11.53 17.18 16.72
C THR A 218 -11.56 16.69 15.28
N ASP A 219 -11.53 17.61 14.32
CA ASP A 219 -11.30 17.29 12.90
C ASP A 219 -9.94 16.61 12.69
N PHE A 220 -9.84 15.67 11.76
CA PHE A 220 -8.60 14.91 11.53
C PHE A 220 -7.64 15.60 10.56
N ASP A 221 -6.35 15.56 10.91
CA ASP A 221 -5.29 15.80 9.93
C ASP A 221 -5.18 14.65 8.90
N LEU A 222 -4.41 14.88 7.81
CA LEU A 222 -4.29 13.91 6.73
C LEU A 222 -3.66 12.57 7.18
N GLN A 223 -2.81 12.55 8.22
CA GLN A 223 -2.24 11.31 8.75
C GLN A 223 -3.32 10.54 9.53
N GLN A 224 -4.08 11.25 10.36
CA GLN A 224 -5.19 10.69 11.15
C GLN A 224 -6.29 10.11 10.23
N VAL A 225 -6.69 10.82 9.17
CA VAL A 225 -7.61 10.32 8.13
C VAL A 225 -7.07 9.05 7.49
N MET A 226 -5.81 9.03 7.03
CA MET A 226 -5.23 7.85 6.38
C MET A 226 -5.12 6.64 7.32
N VAL A 227 -4.83 6.84 8.60
CA VAL A 227 -4.81 5.79 9.63
C VAL A 227 -6.22 5.29 9.96
N HIS A 228 -7.22 6.16 10.06
CA HIS A 228 -8.60 5.73 10.35
C HIS A 228 -9.24 5.03 9.14
N LEU A 229 -8.91 5.45 7.91
CA LEU A 229 -9.24 4.69 6.69
C LEU A 229 -8.66 3.27 6.73
N ASP A 230 -7.37 3.11 7.05
CA ASP A 230 -6.74 1.79 7.17
C ASP A 230 -7.43 0.92 8.23
N ASN A 231 -7.76 1.48 9.39
CA ASN A 231 -8.50 0.78 10.44
C ASN A 231 -9.91 0.34 9.99
N ILE A 232 -10.66 1.21 9.30
CA ILE A 232 -12.01 0.89 8.80
C ILE A 232 -11.95 -0.18 7.70
N ILE A 233 -11.00 -0.08 6.77
CA ILE A 233 -10.77 -1.07 5.71
C ILE A 233 -10.35 -2.41 6.32
N SER A 234 -9.38 -2.41 7.23
CA SER A 234 -8.93 -3.60 7.96
C SER A 234 -10.04 -4.27 8.77
N SER A 235 -11.00 -3.49 9.29
CA SER A 235 -12.21 -4.01 9.94
C SER A 235 -13.16 -4.67 8.94
N ARG A 236 -13.39 -4.03 7.77
CA ARG A 236 -14.23 -4.57 6.70
C ARG A 236 -13.65 -5.84 6.07
N GLU A 237 -12.34 -5.91 5.85
CA GLU A 237 -11.64 -7.13 5.38
C GLU A 237 -11.84 -8.30 6.36
N LYS A 238 -11.66 -8.05 7.67
CA LYS A 238 -11.90 -9.05 8.72
C LYS A 238 -13.37 -9.50 8.76
N PHE A 239 -14.31 -8.58 8.56
CA PHE A 239 -15.74 -8.89 8.49
C PHE A 239 -16.07 -9.75 7.27
N GLU A 240 -15.59 -9.40 6.07
CA GLU A 240 -15.79 -10.17 4.84
C GLU A 240 -15.18 -11.59 4.94
N LEU A 241 -14.05 -11.76 5.62
CA LEU A 241 -13.47 -13.07 5.95
C LEU A 241 -14.25 -13.85 7.01
N SER A 242 -15.03 -13.18 7.88
CA SER A 242 -15.84 -13.81 8.93
C SER A 242 -17.23 -14.22 8.46
N LEU A 243 -17.69 -13.74 7.31
CA LEU A 243 -18.97 -14.13 6.73
C LEU A 243 -18.92 -15.59 6.24
N PRO A 244 -19.92 -16.44 6.57
CA PRO A 244 -20.06 -17.75 5.95
C PRO A 244 -20.20 -17.60 4.43
N ARG A 245 -19.22 -18.12 3.68
CA ARG A 245 -19.21 -18.06 2.21
C ARG A 245 -20.39 -18.83 1.63
N PHE A 246 -21.49 -18.13 1.34
CA PHE A 246 -22.55 -18.66 0.50
C PHE A 246 -22.03 -18.90 -0.93
N ALA A 247 -22.65 -19.85 -1.62
CA ALA A 247 -22.09 -20.49 -2.80
C ALA A 247 -22.01 -19.59 -4.05
N THR A 248 -21.17 -20.01 -5.01
CA THR A 248 -20.91 -19.42 -6.34
C THR A 248 -20.27 -18.02 -6.36
N SER A 249 -19.34 -17.68 -7.27
CA SER A 249 -18.76 -18.48 -8.38
C SER A 249 -17.33 -18.03 -8.76
N ILE A 250 -16.31 -18.69 -8.21
CA ILE A 250 -14.95 -18.74 -8.80
C ILE A 250 -14.42 -20.18 -8.81
N SER A 251 -15.17 -21.09 -9.44
CA SER A 251 -14.58 -22.28 -10.06
C SER A 251 -15.25 -22.52 -11.41
N SER A 252 -14.54 -22.14 -12.47
CA SER A 252 -14.85 -22.47 -13.86
C SER A 252 -13.52 -22.53 -14.63
N ARG A 253 -12.57 -23.29 -14.05
CA ARG A 253 -11.25 -23.55 -14.62
C ARG A 253 -10.80 -25.01 -14.48
N GLU A 254 -11.78 -25.92 -14.43
CA GLU A 254 -11.58 -27.34 -14.74
C GLU A 254 -11.78 -27.48 -16.26
N HIS A 255 -10.69 -27.59 -17.04
CA HIS A 255 -10.11 -28.88 -17.42
C HIS A 255 -11.09 -29.78 -18.18
N SER A 256 -11.19 -29.52 -19.49
CA SER A 256 -11.85 -30.41 -20.45
C SER A 256 -11.10 -31.74 -20.58
N VAL A 257 -11.43 -32.71 -19.73
CA VAL A 257 -10.95 -34.09 -19.88
C VAL A 257 -11.82 -34.79 -20.91
N GLU A 258 -11.33 -34.81 -22.15
CA GLU A 258 -11.87 -35.61 -23.26
C GLU A 258 -12.04 -37.08 -22.82
N ARG A 259 -13.29 -37.57 -22.75
CA ARG A 259 -13.59 -38.99 -22.56
C ARG A 259 -14.49 -39.50 -23.69
N GLN A 260 -13.90 -40.43 -24.43
CA GLN A 260 -14.38 -40.89 -25.73
C GLN A 260 -15.71 -41.64 -25.63
N ARG A 261 -16.63 -41.34 -26.57
CA ARG A 261 -17.83 -42.14 -26.83
C ARG A 261 -17.48 -43.44 -27.56
N PRO A 262 -17.86 -44.63 -27.07
CA PRO A 262 -17.95 -45.81 -27.93
C PRO A 262 -19.09 -45.63 -28.94
N ARG A 263 -18.84 -45.95 -30.21
CA ARG A 263 -19.87 -46.03 -31.26
C ARG A 263 -20.50 -47.42 -31.25
N SER A 264 -21.82 -47.49 -31.40
CA SER A 264 -22.51 -48.65 -31.98
C SER A 264 -23.84 -48.23 -32.61
N ARG A 265 -24.24 -48.92 -33.69
CA ARG A 265 -25.46 -48.64 -34.48
C ARG A 265 -26.60 -49.56 -34.04
N SER A 266 -27.84 -49.06 -33.97
CA SER A 266 -29.02 -49.83 -34.39
C SER A 266 -30.30 -48.99 -34.53
N SER A 267 -31.12 -49.43 -35.48
CA SER A 267 -32.57 -49.20 -35.63
C SER A 267 -33.10 -50.47 -36.33
N PRO A 268 -34.38 -50.88 -36.17
CA PRO A 268 -35.55 -50.00 -36.15
C PRO A 268 -36.65 -50.33 -35.08
N ARG A 269 -37.77 -49.63 -35.25
CA ARG A 269 -39.12 -49.72 -34.62
C ARG A 269 -39.83 -51.10 -34.81
N PRO A 270 -41.07 -51.38 -34.27
CA PRO A 270 -41.95 -50.57 -33.36
C PRO A 270 -42.81 -51.32 -32.28
N ARG A 271 -43.12 -50.64 -31.14
CA ARG A 271 -44.42 -50.66 -30.37
C ARG A 271 -44.97 -51.99 -29.76
N PRO A 272 -46.06 -51.98 -28.94
CA PRO A 272 -46.52 -51.00 -27.93
C PRO A 272 -47.04 -51.60 -26.58
N ARG A 273 -47.07 -50.79 -25.50
CA ARG A 273 -48.10 -50.70 -24.40
C ARG A 273 -47.54 -49.79 -23.28
N SER A 274 -48.08 -48.59 -23.05
CA SER A 274 -49.11 -48.21 -22.04
C SER A 274 -48.66 -48.42 -20.58
N ARG A 275 -48.84 -47.50 -19.62
CA ARG A 275 -49.76 -46.33 -19.55
C ARG A 275 -49.34 -45.35 -18.43
N SER A 276 -49.39 -44.04 -18.66
CA SER A 276 -49.76 -42.95 -17.70
C SER A 276 -49.52 -41.56 -18.33
N PRO A 277 -50.27 -40.50 -17.95
CA PRO A 277 -50.27 -39.23 -18.68
C PRO A 277 -49.32 -38.16 -18.10
N SER A 278 -48.52 -37.53 -18.97
CA SER A 278 -47.87 -36.24 -18.70
C SER A 278 -48.74 -35.13 -19.29
N VAL A 279 -49.16 -34.14 -18.50
CA VAL A 279 -49.85 -32.95 -19.01
C VAL A 279 -48.85 -32.07 -19.74
N THR A 280 -48.93 -32.04 -21.07
CA THR A 280 -48.09 -31.18 -21.92
C THR A 280 -48.77 -29.82 -22.12
N TYR A 281 -48.18 -28.77 -21.55
CA TYR A 281 -48.58 -27.38 -21.79
C TYR A 281 -48.39 -27.01 -23.27
N ASP A 282 -49.49 -26.64 -23.93
CA ASP A 282 -49.51 -26.14 -25.31
C ASP A 282 -49.40 -24.60 -25.29
N PRO A 283 -48.25 -24.00 -25.69
CA PRO A 283 -48.05 -22.56 -25.63
C PRO A 283 -48.94 -21.77 -26.60
N ALA A 284 -49.67 -22.43 -27.50
CA ALA A 284 -50.61 -21.80 -28.44
C ALA A 284 -52.03 -21.61 -27.86
N LYS A 285 -52.27 -21.94 -26.58
CA LYS A 285 -53.59 -21.86 -25.93
C LYS A 285 -53.55 -21.15 -24.58
N CYS A 286 -54.66 -20.52 -24.22
CA CYS A 286 -54.88 -19.92 -22.92
C CYS A 286 -55.09 -21.00 -21.85
N CYS A 287 -54.14 -21.14 -20.92
CA CYS A 287 -54.16 -22.16 -19.87
C CYS A 287 -55.25 -21.98 -18.78
N PHE A 288 -56.15 -21.00 -18.93
CA PHE A 288 -57.30 -20.77 -18.05
C PHE A 288 -58.64 -21.19 -18.68
N CYS A 289 -58.73 -21.32 -20.01
CA CYS A 289 -59.97 -21.63 -20.72
C CYS A 289 -59.79 -22.47 -22.02
N ASP A 290 -58.58 -22.98 -22.27
CA ASP A 290 -58.14 -23.74 -23.45
C ASP A 290 -58.36 -23.09 -24.83
N SER A 291 -58.83 -21.84 -24.88
CA SER A 291 -59.00 -21.09 -26.12
C SER A 291 -57.66 -20.72 -26.76
N SER A 292 -57.57 -20.87 -28.08
CA SER A 292 -56.46 -20.36 -28.91
C SER A 292 -56.66 -18.91 -29.39
N SER A 293 -57.76 -18.25 -29.03
CA SER A 293 -58.05 -16.87 -29.49
C SER A 293 -57.21 -15.79 -28.80
N HIS A 294 -56.56 -16.10 -27.68
CA HIS A 294 -55.78 -15.17 -26.89
C HIS A 294 -54.69 -15.90 -26.08
N SER A 295 -53.65 -15.18 -25.68
CA SER A 295 -52.66 -15.67 -24.71
C SER A 295 -53.20 -15.55 -23.28
N SER A 296 -52.77 -16.45 -22.38
CA SER A 296 -53.17 -16.51 -20.97
C SER A 296 -53.00 -15.19 -20.19
N ARG A 297 -52.21 -14.23 -20.69
CA ARG A 297 -52.06 -12.88 -20.11
C ARG A 297 -53.20 -11.90 -20.43
N ARG A 298 -54.19 -12.30 -21.23
CA ARG A 298 -55.37 -11.49 -21.62
C ARG A 298 -56.66 -12.32 -21.54
N CYS A 299 -56.82 -13.07 -20.45
CA CYS A 299 -58.02 -13.85 -20.18
C CYS A 299 -58.81 -13.17 -19.06
N ASP A 300 -60.03 -12.70 -19.36
CA ASP A 300 -60.86 -11.94 -18.41
C ASP A 300 -61.70 -12.86 -17.49
N GLN A 301 -61.44 -14.17 -17.50
CA GLN A 301 -62.03 -15.11 -16.54
C GLN A 301 -61.20 -15.16 -15.26
N THR A 302 -61.71 -14.52 -14.22
CA THR A 302 -61.18 -14.63 -12.85
C THR A 302 -61.27 -16.08 -12.36
N MET A 303 -60.18 -16.61 -11.79
CA MET A 303 -60.10 -18.00 -11.30
C MET A 303 -61.19 -18.32 -10.26
N ARG A 304 -61.64 -19.58 -10.30
CA ARG A 304 -62.39 -20.27 -9.22
C ARG A 304 -61.43 -21.11 -8.40
#